data_AF-A0A2E1MF95-F1
#
_entry.id   AF-A0A2E1MF95-F1
#
_cell.length_a   1.000
_cell.length_b   1.000
_cell.length_c   1.000
_cell.angle_alpha   90.00
_cell.angle_beta   90.00
_cell.angle_gamma   90.00
#
_symmetry.space_group_name_H-M   'P 1'
#
loop_
_entity.id
_entity.type
_entity.pdbx_description
1 polymer ?
#
loop_
_entity_poly.entity_id
_entity_poly.type
_entity_poly.pdbx_seq_one_letter_code
_entity_poly.pdbx_strand_id
1 'polypeptide(L)'
;MLTFKVITIFLLFIADLRSQFVDVKITLNDERLQQSINNELDNFESNIKNYILNTEFASDAMDIDFSIEILFVFEGLTDKSNEKVFSSQILATNNVDQQFFTKGAEFSYNPGQSFFYNNQFESLRSLVDYFALMIIAGDLDTYDLFGGEKYYKLAENIAASGKESSFNRGWDNRKNKSEDIKENYNLRKAKLYFFIS
;
A
#
# COMPACT_ATOMS: atom_id res chain seq x y z
N MET A 1 -18.26 -23.65 45.57
CA MET A 1 -17.24 -22.58 45.57
C MET A 1 -15.96 -23.02 44.82
N LEU A 2 -16.11 -23.64 43.63
CA LEU A 2 -14.97 -24.04 42.76
C LEU A 2 -15.25 -23.68 41.30
N THR A 3 -16.51 -23.67 40.88
CA THR A 3 -16.97 -23.27 39.54
C THR A 3 -16.85 -21.77 39.28
N PHE A 4 -16.96 -20.93 40.31
CA PHE A 4 -16.76 -19.48 40.19
C PHE A 4 -15.30 -19.06 40.00
N LYS A 5 -14.32 -19.90 40.39
CA LYS A 5 -12.89 -19.60 40.22
C LYS A 5 -12.35 -19.92 38.82
N VAL A 6 -13.01 -20.84 38.09
CA VAL A 6 -12.60 -21.20 36.72
C VAL A 6 -13.12 -20.19 35.69
N ILE A 7 -14.24 -19.51 35.99
CA ILE A 7 -14.80 -18.45 35.13
C ILE A 7 -13.93 -17.18 35.14
N THR A 8 -13.09 -16.98 36.17
CA THR A 8 -12.18 -15.83 36.24
C THR A 8 -10.89 -15.98 35.42
N ILE A 9 -10.62 -17.16 34.83
CA ILE A 9 -9.46 -17.38 33.95
C ILE A 9 -9.72 -16.97 32.50
N PHE A 10 -10.93 -16.52 32.17
CA PHE A 10 -11.19 -15.79 30.93
C PHE A 10 -10.69 -14.33 31.05
N LEU A 11 -9.43 -14.15 31.47
CA LEU A 11 -8.67 -12.95 31.17
C LEU A 11 -8.46 -12.97 29.66
N LEU A 12 -9.42 -12.35 28.96
CA LEU A 12 -9.22 -11.77 27.65
C LEU A 12 -7.94 -10.94 27.74
N PHE A 13 -6.82 -11.49 27.26
CA PHE A 13 -5.77 -10.67 26.73
C PHE A 13 -6.41 -9.90 25.58
N ILE A 14 -6.88 -8.70 25.87
CA ILE A 14 -7.14 -7.69 24.85
C ILE A 14 -5.74 -7.37 24.33
N ALA A 15 -5.30 -8.13 23.33
CA ALA A 15 -4.18 -7.70 22.53
C ALA A 15 -4.66 -6.40 21.87
N ASP A 16 -4.00 -5.29 22.19
CA ASP A 16 -4.14 -4.07 21.41
C ASP A 16 -3.68 -4.42 19.99
N LEU A 17 -4.64 -4.77 19.12
CA LEU A 17 -4.41 -4.88 17.69
C LEU A 17 -4.21 -3.45 17.19
N ARG A 18 -2.98 -2.94 17.35
CA ARG A 18 -2.59 -1.69 16.73
C ARG A 18 -2.46 -1.95 15.24
N SER A 19 -3.30 -1.28 14.47
CA SER A 19 -3.08 -1.15 13.04
C SER A 19 -1.79 -0.37 12.84
N GLN A 20 -0.91 -0.88 11.98
CA GLN A 20 0.35 -0.22 11.66
C GLN A 20 0.13 1.10 10.92
N PHE A 21 -0.81 1.12 9.97
CA PHE A 21 -1.31 2.37 9.42
C PHE A 21 -2.43 2.91 10.29
N VAL A 22 -2.26 4.07 10.91
CA VAL A 22 -3.29 4.67 11.76
C VAL A 22 -4.24 5.58 10.97
N ASP A 23 -3.76 6.15 9.87
CA ASP A 23 -4.56 6.97 8.96
C ASP A 23 -4.43 6.47 7.53
N VAL A 24 -5.56 6.06 6.96
CA VAL A 24 -5.66 5.55 5.58
C VAL A 24 -6.80 6.24 4.87
N LYS A 25 -6.48 6.93 3.79
CA LYS A 25 -7.44 7.61 2.92
C LYS A 25 -7.30 7.13 1.49
N ILE A 26 -8.38 6.58 0.95
CA ILE A 26 -8.46 6.18 -0.46
C ILE A 26 -9.47 7.12 -1.12
N THR A 27 -9.09 7.73 -2.23
CA THR A 27 -9.94 8.65 -3.00
C THR A 27 -9.94 8.24 -4.46
N LEU A 28 -11.11 8.26 -5.09
CA LEU A 28 -11.26 8.00 -6.52
C LEU A 28 -11.64 9.27 -7.29
N ASN A 29 -11.03 9.44 -8.46
CA ASN A 29 -11.52 10.29 -9.54
C ASN A 29 -11.89 9.38 -10.71
N ASP A 30 -13.18 9.14 -10.85
CA ASP A 30 -13.77 8.25 -11.85
C ASP A 30 -14.56 9.01 -12.92
N GLU A 31 -14.44 10.34 -13.00
CA GLU A 31 -15.19 11.20 -13.94
C GLU A 31 -15.03 10.79 -15.41
N ARG A 32 -13.91 10.12 -15.73
CA ARG A 32 -13.58 9.65 -17.08
C ARG A 32 -14.10 8.25 -17.38
N LEU A 33 -14.59 7.52 -16.38
CA LEU A 33 -15.32 6.27 -16.57
C LEU A 33 -16.74 6.60 -17.03
N GLN A 34 -17.27 5.84 -18.00
CA GLN A 34 -18.65 6.02 -18.44
C GLN A 34 -19.61 5.76 -17.27
N GLN A 35 -20.66 6.59 -17.13
CA GLN A 35 -21.65 6.50 -16.02
C GLN A 35 -22.30 5.12 -15.84
N SER A 36 -22.26 4.23 -16.84
CA SER A 36 -22.75 2.85 -16.75
C SER A 36 -21.81 1.88 -15.99
N ILE A 37 -20.66 2.35 -15.50
CA ILE A 37 -19.61 1.56 -14.84
C ILE A 37 -19.66 1.69 -13.30
N ASN A 38 -20.53 2.52 -12.74
CA ASN A 38 -20.51 2.85 -11.29
C ASN A 38 -20.51 1.63 -10.36
N ASN A 39 -21.20 0.54 -10.72
CA ASN A 39 -21.24 -0.66 -9.89
C ASN A 39 -19.91 -1.47 -9.90
N GLU A 40 -19.01 -1.22 -10.85
CA GLU A 40 -17.74 -1.95 -10.99
C GLU A 40 -16.71 -1.55 -9.93
N LEU A 41 -16.86 -0.38 -9.33
CA LEU A 41 -16.01 0.13 -8.26
C LEU A 41 -16.69 0.05 -6.89
N ASP A 42 -17.79 -0.69 -6.78
CA ASP A 42 -18.50 -0.89 -5.52
C ASP A 42 -17.54 -1.37 -4.43
N ASN A 43 -17.57 -0.66 -3.29
CA ASN A 43 -16.73 -0.91 -2.11
C ASN A 43 -15.21 -0.80 -2.37
N PHE A 44 -14.75 -0.28 -3.51
CA PHE A 44 -13.32 -0.22 -3.86
C PHE A 44 -12.51 0.54 -2.80
N GLU A 45 -12.93 1.76 -2.45
CA GLU A 45 -12.25 2.59 -1.44
C GLU A 45 -12.21 1.90 -0.08
N SER A 46 -13.35 1.38 0.38
CA SER A 46 -13.46 0.71 1.68
C SER A 46 -12.65 -0.59 1.74
N ASN A 47 -12.60 -1.35 0.65
CA ASN A 47 -11.89 -2.63 0.62
C ASN A 47 -10.37 -2.40 0.68
N ILE A 48 -9.85 -1.45 -0.09
CA ILE A 48 -8.42 -1.09 -0.02
C ILE A 48 -8.08 -0.47 1.34
N LYS A 49 -8.92 0.44 1.85
CA LYS A 49 -8.72 1.03 3.17
C LYS A 49 -8.65 -0.03 4.26
N ASN A 50 -9.63 -0.93 4.30
CA ASN A 50 -9.67 -2.02 5.27
C ASN A 50 -8.49 -2.96 5.10
N TYR A 51 -8.07 -3.23 3.87
CA TYR A 51 -6.90 -4.06 3.61
C TYR A 51 -5.63 -3.46 4.21
N ILE A 52 -5.34 -2.18 3.95
CA ILE A 52 -4.15 -1.51 4.47
C ILE A 52 -4.17 -1.46 6.01
N LEU A 53 -5.32 -1.11 6.61
CA LEU A 53 -5.48 -1.07 8.08
C LEU A 53 -5.31 -2.43 8.76
N ASN A 54 -5.62 -3.53 8.07
CA ASN A 54 -5.55 -4.87 8.67
C ASN A 54 -4.33 -5.68 8.19
N THR A 55 -3.40 -5.05 7.49
CA THR A 55 -2.19 -5.71 6.99
C THR A 55 -0.97 -5.31 7.82
N GLU A 56 -0.23 -6.33 8.26
CA GLU A 56 1.07 -6.18 8.92
C GLU A 56 2.17 -6.15 7.85
N PHE A 57 2.52 -4.94 7.37
CA PHE A 57 3.58 -4.77 6.36
C PHE A 57 4.99 -4.84 6.98
N ALA A 58 5.12 -4.39 8.23
CA ALA A 58 6.39 -4.18 8.91
C ALA A 58 6.34 -4.68 10.37
N SER A 59 6.43 -5.99 10.55
CA SER A 59 6.40 -6.66 11.86
C SER A 59 7.47 -6.19 12.85
N ASP A 60 8.57 -5.64 12.33
CA ASP A 60 9.71 -5.09 13.05
C ASP A 60 9.59 -3.58 13.36
N ALA A 61 8.48 -2.94 13.01
CA ALA A 61 8.19 -1.52 13.26
C ALA A 61 6.74 -1.31 13.72
N MET A 62 6.26 -2.13 14.67
CA MET A 62 4.88 -2.05 15.18
C MET A 62 4.63 -0.88 16.14
N ASP A 63 5.68 -0.24 16.63
CA ASP A 63 5.63 0.94 17.51
C ASP A 63 5.59 2.27 16.74
N ILE A 64 5.65 2.21 15.40
CA ILE A 64 5.62 3.37 14.51
C ILE A 64 4.26 3.43 13.82
N ASP A 65 3.62 4.59 13.95
CA ASP A 65 2.35 4.90 13.32
C ASP A 65 2.59 5.46 11.91
N PHE A 66 2.10 4.77 10.89
CA PHE A 66 2.21 5.22 9.50
C PHE A 66 0.90 5.84 9.00
N SER A 67 0.99 6.74 8.02
CA SER A 67 -0.17 7.36 7.36
C SER A 67 -0.03 7.28 5.85
N ILE A 68 -1.12 7.00 5.15
CA ILE A 68 -1.13 6.94 3.68
C ILE A 68 -2.43 7.45 3.09
N GLU A 69 -2.30 8.33 2.10
CA GLU A 69 -3.37 8.72 1.21
C GLU A 69 -3.05 8.25 -0.22
N ILE A 70 -4.00 7.54 -0.85
CA ILE A 70 -3.89 7.09 -2.24
C ILE A 70 -5.06 7.65 -3.04
N LEU A 71 -4.74 8.43 -4.08
CA LEU A 71 -5.67 8.91 -5.08
C LEU A 71 -5.53 8.09 -6.36
N PHE A 72 -6.62 7.46 -6.79
CA PHE A 72 -6.74 6.83 -8.10
C PHE A 72 -7.44 7.79 -9.06
N VAL A 73 -6.79 8.11 -10.17
CA VAL A 73 -7.38 8.88 -11.27
C VAL A 73 -7.60 7.95 -12.45
N PHE A 74 -8.82 7.48 -12.62
CA PHE A 74 -9.17 6.52 -13.66
C PHE A 74 -9.11 7.17 -15.04
N GLU A 75 -8.50 6.44 -15.98
CA GLU A 75 -8.36 6.85 -17.38
C GLU A 75 -9.29 6.07 -18.30
N GLY A 76 -9.66 4.85 -17.92
CA GLY A 76 -10.55 3.99 -18.71
C GLY A 76 -10.69 2.58 -18.13
N LEU A 77 -11.61 1.84 -18.71
CA LEU A 77 -11.90 0.44 -18.43
C LEU A 77 -11.86 -0.33 -19.75
N THR A 78 -11.20 -1.49 -19.76
CA THR A 78 -11.18 -2.40 -20.90
C THR A 78 -11.46 -3.83 -20.47
N ASP A 79 -12.11 -4.62 -21.33
CA ASP A 79 -12.31 -6.04 -21.10
C ASP A 79 -11.18 -6.84 -21.75
N LYS A 80 -10.38 -7.53 -20.93
CA LYS A 80 -9.27 -8.38 -21.39
C LYS A 80 -9.47 -9.79 -20.86
N SER A 81 -9.70 -10.75 -21.76
CA SER A 81 -9.84 -12.17 -21.39
C SER A 81 -10.92 -12.46 -20.33
N ASN A 82 -12.09 -11.81 -20.44
CA ASN A 82 -13.19 -11.82 -19.46
C ASN A 82 -12.87 -11.21 -18.09
N GLU A 83 -11.79 -10.44 -17.99
CA GLU A 83 -11.45 -9.67 -16.80
C GLU A 83 -11.53 -8.17 -17.11
N LYS A 84 -12.08 -7.41 -16.17
CA LYS A 84 -12.15 -5.96 -16.23
C LYS A 84 -10.81 -5.38 -15.83
N VAL A 85 -10.19 -4.62 -16.74
CA VAL A 85 -8.89 -3.99 -16.53
C VAL A 85 -9.06 -2.49 -16.53
N PHE A 86 -8.87 -1.90 -15.35
CA PHE A 86 -8.83 -0.47 -15.13
C PHE A 86 -7.45 0.07 -15.48
N SER A 87 -7.44 1.21 -16.17
CA SER A 87 -6.26 2.05 -16.36
C SER A 87 -6.38 3.27 -15.46
N SER A 88 -5.32 3.58 -14.71
CA SER A 88 -5.31 4.71 -13.76
C SER A 88 -3.95 5.37 -13.69
N GLN A 89 -3.96 6.67 -13.38
CA GLN A 89 -2.83 7.32 -12.72
C GLN A 89 -3.00 7.19 -11.21
N ILE A 90 -1.91 7.12 -10.45
CA ILE A 90 -1.99 6.97 -9.00
C ILE A 90 -1.06 7.99 -8.34
N LEU A 91 -1.55 8.63 -7.30
CA LEU A 91 -0.78 9.47 -6.40
C LEU A 91 -0.87 8.89 -4.99
N ALA A 92 0.27 8.62 -4.35
CA ALA A 92 0.35 8.20 -2.97
C ALA A 92 1.19 9.18 -2.15
N THR A 93 0.80 9.45 -0.91
CA THR A 93 1.49 10.42 -0.02
C THR A 93 1.33 10.03 1.45
N ASN A 94 2.29 10.39 2.30
CA ASN A 94 2.14 10.34 3.77
C ASN A 94 1.61 11.68 4.34
N ASN A 95 1.31 12.66 3.48
CA ASN A 95 0.89 14.02 3.85
C ASN A 95 1.93 14.81 4.66
N VAL A 96 3.19 14.37 4.67
CA VAL A 96 4.30 15.05 5.36
C VAL A 96 5.38 15.47 4.35
N ASP A 97 6.08 14.49 3.79
CA ASP A 97 7.25 14.73 2.93
C ASP A 97 7.35 13.77 1.73
N GLN A 98 6.65 12.62 1.79
CA GLN A 98 6.68 11.61 0.75
C GLN A 98 5.53 11.79 -0.23
N GLN A 99 5.86 11.82 -1.53
CA GLN A 99 4.87 11.86 -2.60
C GLN A 99 5.34 10.99 -3.78
N PHE A 100 4.55 9.98 -4.13
CA PHE A 100 4.82 9.05 -5.22
C PHE A 100 3.74 9.14 -6.28
N PHE A 101 4.13 9.50 -7.50
CA PHE A 101 3.22 9.60 -8.64
C PHE A 101 3.57 8.57 -9.70
N THR A 102 2.56 7.87 -10.21
CA THR A 102 2.66 7.06 -11.42
C THR A 102 1.70 7.53 -12.50
N LYS A 103 2.25 7.70 -13.70
CA LYS A 103 1.51 8.07 -14.92
C LYS A 103 0.71 6.91 -15.53
N GLY A 104 0.88 5.70 -15.03
CA GLY A 104 0.23 4.53 -15.58
C GLY A 104 0.27 3.35 -14.63
N ALA A 105 -0.90 2.84 -14.33
CA ALA A 105 -1.14 1.58 -13.64
C ALA A 105 -2.30 0.89 -14.34
N GLU A 106 -2.17 -0.41 -14.51
CA GLU A 106 -3.26 -1.28 -14.94
C GLU A 106 -3.51 -2.31 -13.85
N PHE A 107 -4.78 -2.51 -13.53
CA PHE A 107 -5.17 -3.50 -12.55
C PHE A 107 -6.59 -4.00 -12.82
N SER A 108 -6.87 -5.16 -12.27
CA SER A 108 -8.20 -5.72 -12.24
C SER A 108 -8.81 -5.59 -10.86
N TYR A 109 -10.13 -5.41 -10.85
CA TYR A 109 -10.92 -5.37 -9.64
C TYR A 109 -12.30 -5.91 -9.94
N ASN A 110 -12.81 -6.73 -9.03
CA ASN A 110 -14.20 -7.17 -9.05
C ASN A 110 -14.88 -6.76 -7.74
N PRO A 111 -16.10 -6.22 -7.78
CA PRO A 111 -16.89 -5.97 -6.58
C PRO A 111 -16.98 -7.21 -5.69
N GLY A 112 -16.68 -7.03 -4.39
CA GLY A 112 -16.67 -8.14 -3.42
C GLY A 112 -15.35 -8.93 -3.36
N GLN A 113 -14.34 -8.56 -4.16
CA GLN A 113 -12.98 -9.10 -4.00
C GLN A 113 -12.43 -8.79 -2.61
N SER A 114 -11.90 -9.83 -1.95
CA SER A 114 -11.22 -9.71 -0.67
C SER A 114 -9.71 -9.68 -0.89
N PHE A 115 -9.01 -8.79 -0.19
CA PHE A 115 -7.56 -8.69 -0.25
C PHE A 115 -6.93 -9.36 0.96
N PHE A 116 -5.92 -10.19 0.70
CA PHE A 116 -5.09 -10.82 1.72
C PHE A 116 -3.63 -10.62 1.36
N TYR A 117 -2.82 -10.24 2.34
CA TYR A 117 -1.39 -10.05 2.15
C TYR A 117 -0.72 -11.38 1.83
N ASN A 118 0.04 -11.42 0.75
CA ASN A 118 0.93 -12.52 0.39
C ASN A 118 1.96 -12.06 -0.63
N ASN A 119 2.96 -12.93 -0.88
CA ASN A 119 4.10 -12.62 -1.75
C ASN A 119 3.83 -12.84 -3.23
N GLN A 120 2.66 -13.37 -3.62
CA GLN A 120 2.33 -13.56 -5.02
C GLN A 120 1.96 -12.21 -5.64
N PHE A 121 2.23 -12.03 -6.93
CA PHE A 121 1.77 -10.82 -7.61
C PHE A 121 0.26 -10.88 -7.87
N GLU A 122 -0.44 -9.82 -7.50
CA GLU A 122 -1.86 -9.59 -7.82
C GLU A 122 -2.02 -8.10 -8.17
N SER A 123 -2.60 -7.79 -9.32
CA SER A 123 -2.47 -6.47 -9.97
C SER A 123 -2.77 -5.28 -9.05
N LEU A 124 -3.96 -5.23 -8.43
CA LEU A 124 -4.37 -4.15 -7.54
C LEU A 124 -3.71 -4.23 -6.16
N ARG A 125 -3.71 -5.40 -5.51
CA ARG A 125 -3.10 -5.56 -4.19
C ARG A 125 -1.62 -5.20 -4.22
N SER A 126 -0.86 -5.73 -5.17
CA SER A 126 0.56 -5.45 -5.32
C SER A 126 0.84 -3.97 -5.62
N LEU A 127 -0.05 -3.24 -6.32
CA LEU A 127 0.07 -1.78 -6.46
C LEU A 127 -0.06 -1.09 -5.10
N VAL A 128 -1.03 -1.48 -4.29
CA VAL A 128 -1.24 -0.95 -2.94
C VAL A 128 -0.06 -1.28 -2.03
N ASP A 129 0.38 -2.54 -2.02
CA ASP A 129 1.53 -3.02 -1.24
C ASP A 129 2.81 -2.25 -1.59
N TYR A 130 3.04 -2.00 -2.88
CA TYR A 130 4.18 -1.19 -3.34
C TYR A 130 4.15 0.20 -2.69
N PHE A 131 3.04 0.92 -2.74
CA PHE A 131 2.96 2.26 -2.15
C PHE A 131 3.06 2.24 -0.63
N ALA A 132 2.42 1.28 0.04
CA ALA A 132 2.53 1.11 1.48
C ALA A 132 3.99 0.88 1.91
N LEU A 133 4.69 -0.03 1.23
CA LEU A 133 6.10 -0.34 1.51
C LEU A 133 7.03 0.85 1.22
N MET A 134 6.76 1.62 0.17
CA MET A 134 7.52 2.84 -0.13
C MET A 134 7.37 3.89 0.97
N ILE A 135 6.15 4.10 1.47
CA ILE A 135 5.86 5.01 2.59
C ILE A 135 6.56 4.54 3.86
N ILE A 136 6.40 3.26 4.22
CA ILE A 136 7.06 2.67 5.39
C ILE A 136 8.58 2.84 5.30
N ALA A 137 9.16 2.52 4.14
CA ALA A 137 10.61 2.64 3.94
C ALA A 137 11.10 4.08 4.17
N GLY A 138 10.41 5.05 3.60
CA GLY A 138 10.78 6.45 3.77
C GLY A 138 10.57 6.95 5.20
N ASP A 139 9.52 6.52 5.89
CA ASP A 139 9.28 6.94 7.28
C ASP A 139 10.33 6.33 8.21
N LEU A 140 10.74 5.08 7.99
CA LEU A 140 11.80 4.45 8.79
C LEU A 140 13.18 5.07 8.60
N ASP A 141 13.46 5.64 7.43
CA ASP A 141 14.69 6.43 7.20
C ASP A 141 14.73 7.73 8.04
N THR A 142 13.63 8.14 8.68
CA THR A 142 13.62 9.28 9.61
C THR A 142 14.10 8.92 11.01
N TYR A 143 14.08 7.64 11.37
CA TYR A 143 14.49 7.13 12.69
C TYR A 143 15.94 6.67 12.68
N ASP A 144 16.36 5.98 11.62
CA ASP A 144 17.71 5.43 11.48
C ASP A 144 18.23 5.59 10.05
N LEU A 145 19.55 5.79 9.94
CA LEU A 145 20.19 5.82 8.63
C LEU A 145 20.00 4.47 7.96
N PHE A 146 19.26 4.48 6.85
CA PHE A 146 18.87 3.30 6.09
C PHE A 146 17.85 2.38 6.75
N GLY A 147 17.08 2.85 7.74
CA GLY A 147 16.03 2.07 8.40
C GLY A 147 15.01 1.45 7.41
N GLY A 148 14.75 2.11 6.29
CA GLY A 148 13.83 1.64 5.25
C GLY A 148 14.35 0.57 4.29
N GLU A 149 15.63 0.17 4.35
CA GLU A 149 16.31 -0.66 3.33
C GLU A 149 15.52 -1.92 2.97
N LYS A 150 15.04 -2.64 3.99
CA LYS A 150 14.25 -3.87 3.85
C LYS A 150 13.00 -3.63 3.00
N TYR A 151 12.28 -2.55 3.23
CA TYR A 151 10.97 -2.30 2.61
C TYR A 151 11.10 -1.71 1.21
N TYR A 152 12.13 -0.89 0.94
CA TYR A 152 12.45 -0.53 -0.44
C TYR A 152 12.74 -1.77 -1.29
N LYS A 153 13.48 -2.75 -0.74
CA LYS A 153 13.77 -4.00 -1.44
C LYS A 153 12.51 -4.85 -1.68
N LEU A 154 11.58 -4.89 -0.71
CA LEU A 154 10.28 -5.54 -0.91
C LEU A 154 9.47 -4.85 -2.01
N ALA A 155 9.42 -3.52 -2.03
CA ALA A 155 8.76 -2.74 -3.07
C ALA A 155 9.39 -2.98 -4.45
N GLU A 156 10.73 -3.04 -4.53
CA GLU A 156 11.48 -3.37 -5.75
C GLU A 156 11.12 -4.76 -6.28
N ASN A 157 11.04 -5.77 -5.40
CA ASN A 157 10.63 -7.13 -5.77
C ASN A 157 9.21 -7.17 -6.34
N ILE A 158 8.26 -6.48 -5.71
CA ILE A 158 6.89 -6.36 -6.21
C ILE A 158 6.89 -5.70 -7.59
N ALA A 159 7.69 -4.65 -7.78
CA ALA A 159 7.77 -3.95 -9.05
C ALA A 159 8.41 -4.81 -10.15
N ALA A 160 9.39 -5.64 -9.81
CA ALA A 160 9.96 -6.63 -10.72
C ALA A 160 8.91 -7.67 -11.15
N SER A 161 8.14 -8.24 -10.20
CA SER A 161 7.06 -9.18 -10.54
C SER A 161 5.96 -8.52 -11.38
N GLY A 162 5.61 -7.27 -11.08
CA GLY A 162 4.63 -6.52 -11.86
C GLY A 162 5.06 -6.26 -13.30
N LYS A 163 6.36 -5.98 -13.52
CA LYS A 163 6.93 -5.83 -14.86
C LYS A 163 6.82 -7.11 -15.70
N GLU A 164 6.97 -8.27 -15.07
CA GLU A 164 6.86 -9.58 -15.72
C GLU A 164 5.40 -10.04 -15.93
N SER A 165 4.43 -9.36 -15.31
CA SER A 165 3.02 -9.72 -15.36
C SER A 165 2.30 -9.25 -16.63
N SER A 166 1.04 -9.69 -16.80
CA SER A 166 0.13 -9.18 -17.83
C SER A 166 -0.36 -7.75 -17.61
N PHE A 167 -0.05 -7.16 -16.45
CA PHE A 167 -0.40 -5.81 -15.98
C PHE A 167 0.86 -4.94 -15.84
N ASN A 168 1.78 -5.02 -16.81
CA ASN A 168 3.12 -4.44 -16.72
C ASN A 168 3.19 -2.90 -16.81
N ARG A 169 2.10 -2.21 -17.16
CA ARG A 169 2.08 -0.77 -17.40
C ARG A 169 2.58 0.01 -16.17
N GLY A 170 3.70 0.70 -16.35
CA GLY A 170 4.32 1.60 -15.37
C GLY A 170 5.19 0.93 -14.30
N TRP A 171 5.32 -0.41 -14.30
CA TRP A 171 6.12 -1.10 -13.29
C TRP A 171 7.62 -0.86 -13.42
N ASP A 172 8.14 -0.64 -14.64
CA ASP A 172 9.53 -0.20 -14.85
C ASP A 172 9.85 1.11 -14.12
N ASN A 173 8.94 2.10 -14.21
CA ASN A 173 9.12 3.38 -13.51
C ASN A 173 9.09 3.19 -11.98
N ARG A 174 8.19 2.33 -11.48
CA ARG A 174 8.09 2.02 -10.05
C ARG A 174 9.35 1.30 -9.53
N LYS A 175 9.88 0.35 -10.29
CA LYS A 175 11.13 -0.37 -9.96
C LYS A 175 12.32 0.60 -9.89
N ASN A 176 12.53 1.39 -10.94
CA ASN A 176 13.60 2.39 -10.95
C ASN A 176 13.45 3.39 -9.80
N LYS A 177 12.22 3.82 -9.50
CA LYS A 177 11.96 4.76 -8.39
C LYS A 177 12.33 4.19 -7.02
N SER A 178 12.00 2.92 -6.74
CA SER A 178 12.39 2.27 -5.48
C SER A 178 13.91 2.07 -5.41
N GLU A 179 14.55 1.72 -6.52
CA GLU A 179 16.02 1.55 -6.61
C GLU A 179 16.74 2.89 -6.39
N ASP A 180 16.34 3.93 -7.12
CA ASP A 180 16.95 5.27 -7.06
C ASP A 180 16.90 5.84 -5.64
N ILE A 181 15.78 5.69 -4.93
CA ILE A 181 15.65 6.20 -3.56
C ILE A 181 16.51 5.36 -2.60
N LYS A 182 16.43 4.03 -2.69
CA LYS A 182 17.18 3.09 -1.84
C LYS A 182 18.69 3.35 -1.92
N GLU A 183 19.22 3.54 -3.13
CA GLU A 183 20.65 3.72 -3.40
C GLU A 183 21.15 5.15 -3.12
N ASN A 184 20.26 6.13 -2.99
CA ASN A 184 20.64 7.53 -2.79
C ASN A 184 21.01 7.83 -1.33
N TYR A 185 22.28 7.60 -0.99
CA TYR A 185 22.86 7.92 0.32
C TYR A 185 22.56 9.34 0.79
N ASN A 186 22.74 10.33 -0.08
CA ASN A 186 22.61 11.75 0.30
C ASN A 186 21.16 12.11 0.62
N LEU A 187 20.20 11.61 -0.16
CA LEU A 187 18.78 11.82 0.10
C LEU A 187 18.38 11.22 1.46
N ARG A 188 18.73 9.96 1.70
CA ARG A 188 18.35 9.25 2.92
C ARG A 188 19.02 9.85 4.16
N LYS A 189 20.29 10.26 4.05
CA LYS A 189 21.00 10.98 5.12
C LYS A 189 20.41 12.36 5.39
N ALA A 190 20.06 13.11 4.35
CA ALA A 190 19.43 14.42 4.50
C ALA A 190 18.07 14.30 5.19
N LYS A 191 17.28 13.28 4.83
CA LYS A 191 16.00 12.97 5.46
C LYS A 191 16.17 12.71 6.96
N LEU A 192 17.05 11.78 7.35
CA LEU A 192 17.34 11.51 8.76
C LEU A 192 17.69 12.79 9.54
N TYR A 193 18.61 13.59 9.03
CA TYR A 193 19.04 14.80 9.73
C TYR A 193 17.96 15.88 9.81
N PHE A 194 17.07 15.97 8.83
CA PHE A 194 15.94 16.91 8.88
C PHE A 194 14.96 16.59 10.01
N PHE A 195 14.71 15.31 10.29
CA PHE A 195 13.74 14.90 11.31
C PHE A 195 14.33 14.75 12.72
N ILE A 196 15.64 14.54 12.85
CA ILE A 196 16.33 14.47 14.15
C ILE A 196 16.75 15.86 14.67
N SER A 197 16.91 16.86 13.79
CA SER A 197 17.30 18.23 14.15
C SER A 197 16.19 19.05 14.78
#